data_AF-I1K3K2-F1
#
_entry.id   AF-I1K3K2-F1
#
_cell.length_a   1.000
_cell.length_b   1.000
_cell.length_c   1.000
_cell.angle_alpha   90.00
_cell.angle_beta   90.00
_cell.angle_gamma   90.00
#
_symmetry.space_group_name_H-M   'P 1'
#
loop_
_entity.id
_entity.type
_entity.pdbx_description
1 polymer ?
#
loop_
_entity_poly.entity_id
_entity_poly.type
_entity_poly.pdbx_seq_one_letter_code
_entity_poly.pdbx_strand_id
1 'polypeptide(L)'
;MTNLQIQTEEPPLSQTPLLISIQQQLENENEGNHHHNNNYNENKKDQDVQVDGEIVEESLVRLERFLTLLGFNQDSPLSLVVSWSVFAAVGVVTPLVALSMCECPECDRYEIQSFEMAIVAFQASLAAVSLLCLSHNLRKYGLRRFLFVDRYSGKLHCFHRDYVAQISGSMRMLFLWVLPCFILKTVREIIRIFYVQHGSWWLSLAILSALIISWTYMSTISLSACILFHLVCSLQVIHFDDYGKLLQRESDVLVFMEEHIRLRYHLSKISHRFRIYLLLEFLVVTASQVVTLLQVTGYGQMLTFINGGDFAVSTLVQVVGIIICLHAATRISHRAQNIVSLASRWHAMLTCTSSDAPSQLRSSASAGSLEAANHLNAIQVDYSESDLESMDYAGMFTNTQWTSNVSSHHKRQAFVMYLQTNPGGITIFGWTVDRSLVNTIFFLELSLVTFVLGQTLI
;
A
#
# COMPACT_ATOMS: atom_id res chain seq x y z
N MET A 1 30.16 31.93 18.28
CA MET A 1 29.46 30.99 19.18
C MET A 1 29.05 29.78 18.35
N THR A 2 29.81 28.69 18.55
CA THR A 2 29.50 27.27 18.34
C THR A 2 28.80 26.81 17.04
N ASN A 3 29.65 26.28 16.15
CA ASN A 3 29.36 25.42 15.00
C ASN A 3 28.59 24.14 15.39
N LEU A 4 27.65 23.70 14.55
CA LEU A 4 27.27 22.30 14.42
C LEU A 4 27.05 21.98 12.93
N GLN A 5 28.12 21.53 12.28
CA GLN A 5 28.10 20.96 10.94
C GLN A 5 27.65 19.50 11.08
N ILE A 6 26.41 19.20 10.70
CA ILE A 6 25.92 17.81 10.59
C ILE A 6 26.39 17.27 9.24
N GLN A 7 27.54 16.61 9.27
CA GLN A 7 28.05 15.81 8.16
C GLN A 7 27.18 14.55 8.08
N THR A 8 26.40 14.43 7.01
CA THR A 8 25.58 13.24 6.74
C THR A 8 26.52 12.17 6.22
N GLU A 9 26.90 11.24 7.09
CA GLU A 9 27.70 10.07 6.76
C GLU A 9 26.82 9.06 6.00
N GLU A 10 27.19 8.81 4.75
CA GLU A 10 26.61 7.78 3.88
C GLU A 10 27.09 6.41 4.38
N PRO A 11 26.20 5.43 4.68
CA PRO A 11 26.67 4.14 5.16
C PRO A 11 27.35 3.38 4.00
N PRO A 12 28.50 2.74 4.25
CA PRO A 12 29.20 1.99 3.23
C PRO A 12 28.39 0.76 2.82
N LEU A 13 28.60 0.39 1.56
CA LEU A 13 28.05 -0.79 0.88
C LEU A 13 28.37 -2.06 1.70
N SER A 14 27.48 -2.43 2.62
CA SER A 14 27.63 -3.63 3.44
C SER A 14 27.25 -4.84 2.62
N GLN A 15 28.22 -5.73 2.51
CA GLN A 15 28.15 -7.06 1.93
C GLN A 15 27.07 -7.87 2.65
N THR A 16 26.01 -8.25 1.95
CA THR A 16 25.49 -9.63 2.02
C THR A 16 26.70 -10.56 1.82
N PRO A 17 27.06 -11.49 2.75
CA PRO A 17 26.20 -12.60 3.14
C PRO A 17 26.48 -13.23 4.54
N LEU A 18 25.50 -13.24 5.45
CA LEU A 18 25.55 -14.14 6.63
C LEU A 18 24.47 -15.23 6.61
N LEU A 19 23.43 -15.05 5.80
CA LEU A 19 22.39 -16.08 5.63
C LEU A 19 22.73 -17.09 4.53
N ILE A 20 23.55 -16.69 3.54
CA ILE A 20 24.07 -17.60 2.51
C ILE A 20 25.19 -18.48 3.09
N SER A 21 26.01 -17.98 4.02
CA SER A 21 27.07 -18.78 4.65
C SER A 21 26.51 -19.86 5.58
N ILE A 22 25.44 -19.57 6.33
CA ILE A 22 24.79 -20.58 7.17
C ILE A 22 24.08 -21.64 6.32
N GLN A 23 23.46 -21.24 5.20
CA GLN A 23 22.80 -22.18 4.30
C GLN A 23 23.81 -23.00 3.48
N GLN A 24 24.94 -22.41 3.06
CA GLN A 24 26.06 -23.13 2.45
C GLN A 24 26.81 -24.02 3.45
N GLN A 25 26.91 -23.65 4.73
CA GLN A 25 27.48 -24.54 5.76
C GLN A 25 26.55 -25.73 6.07
N LEU A 26 25.23 -25.52 6.09
CA LEU A 26 24.24 -26.60 6.25
C LEU A 26 24.12 -27.49 5.01
N GLU A 27 24.38 -26.98 3.80
CA GLU A 27 24.46 -27.78 2.58
C GLU A 27 25.79 -28.56 2.49
N ASN A 28 26.92 -27.95 2.89
CA ASN A 28 28.24 -28.61 2.86
C ASN A 28 28.43 -29.69 3.93
N GLU A 29 27.70 -29.67 5.06
CA GLU A 29 27.72 -30.76 6.06
C GLU A 29 26.88 -31.97 5.64
N ASN A 30 26.04 -31.85 4.60
CA ASN A 30 25.17 -32.92 4.09
C ASN A 30 25.62 -33.52 2.75
N GLU A 31 26.75 -33.08 2.19
CA GLU A 31 27.29 -33.52 0.89
C GLU A 31 28.05 -34.87 0.91
N GLY A 32 27.97 -35.63 2.00
CA GLY A 32 28.72 -36.89 2.14
C GLY A 32 28.15 -38.12 1.42
N ASN A 33 26.94 -38.07 0.80
CA ASN A 33 26.33 -39.33 0.31
C ASN A 33 25.30 -39.29 -0.85
N HIS A 34 25.14 -38.19 -1.62
CA HIS A 34 24.08 -38.12 -2.66
C HIS A 34 24.45 -37.37 -3.95
N HIS A 35 25.55 -37.73 -4.61
CA HIS A 35 26.03 -37.01 -5.81
C HIS A 35 25.24 -37.21 -7.13
N HIS A 36 24.12 -37.95 -7.15
CA HIS A 36 23.34 -38.14 -8.38
C HIS A 36 21.91 -37.56 -8.36
N ASN A 37 21.39 -37.19 -7.19
CA ASN A 37 20.03 -36.63 -7.06
C ASN A 37 20.01 -35.10 -6.91
N ASN A 38 21.12 -34.48 -6.50
CA ASN A 38 21.20 -33.02 -6.29
C ASN A 38 21.13 -32.22 -7.60
N ASN A 39 21.78 -32.69 -8.66
CA ASN A 39 21.73 -32.02 -9.97
C ASN A 39 20.31 -31.91 -10.56
N TYR A 40 19.42 -32.88 -10.30
CA TYR A 40 18.04 -32.78 -10.77
C TYR A 40 17.21 -31.77 -9.96
N ASN A 41 17.44 -31.69 -8.65
CA ASN A 41 16.70 -30.77 -7.78
C ASN A 41 17.19 -29.32 -7.90
N GLU A 42 18.48 -29.08 -8.10
CA GLU A 42 19.02 -27.74 -8.35
C GLU A 42 18.54 -27.20 -9.70
N ASN A 43 18.68 -27.98 -10.79
CA ASN A 43 18.18 -27.58 -12.10
C ASN A 43 16.67 -27.31 -12.10
N LYS A 44 15.89 -28.06 -11.31
CA LYS A 44 14.46 -27.82 -11.17
C LYS A 44 14.15 -26.56 -10.37
N LYS A 45 14.85 -26.29 -9.27
CA LYS A 45 14.70 -25.04 -8.51
C LYS A 45 15.09 -23.83 -9.35
N ASP A 46 16.18 -23.89 -10.09
CA ASP A 46 16.61 -22.81 -10.97
C ASP A 46 15.61 -22.56 -12.11
N GLN A 47 15.04 -23.63 -12.68
CA GLN A 47 13.93 -23.52 -13.63
C GLN A 47 12.68 -22.89 -13.01
N ASP A 48 12.26 -23.32 -11.82
CA ASP A 48 11.09 -22.76 -11.13
C ASP A 48 11.30 -21.27 -10.79
N VAL A 49 12.51 -20.89 -10.31
CA VAL A 49 12.89 -19.49 -10.05
C VAL A 49 12.86 -18.64 -11.32
N GLN A 50 13.31 -19.20 -12.44
CA GLN A 50 13.31 -18.50 -13.73
C GLN A 50 11.88 -18.30 -14.25
N VAL A 51 11.04 -19.34 -14.18
CA VAL A 51 9.63 -19.30 -14.60
C VAL A 51 8.84 -18.30 -13.75
N ASP A 52 9.06 -18.30 -12.43
CA ASP A 52 8.46 -17.30 -11.55
C ASP A 52 8.92 -15.89 -11.95
N GLY A 53 10.22 -15.65 -12.07
CA GLY A 53 10.74 -14.35 -12.52
C GLY A 53 10.05 -13.83 -13.79
N GLU A 54 9.84 -14.70 -14.77
CA GLU A 54 9.18 -14.41 -16.04
C GLU A 54 7.70 -14.01 -15.90
N ILE A 55 6.94 -14.69 -15.04
CA ILE A 55 5.52 -14.36 -14.82
C ILE A 55 5.36 -13.00 -14.11
N VAL A 56 6.25 -12.65 -13.16
CA VAL A 56 6.24 -11.30 -12.56
C VAL A 56 6.56 -10.26 -13.62
N GLU A 57 7.54 -10.51 -14.48
CA GLU A 57 7.91 -9.61 -15.57
C GLU A 57 6.74 -9.40 -16.54
N GLU A 58 6.01 -10.46 -16.92
CA GLU A 58 4.83 -10.33 -17.78
C GLU A 58 3.76 -9.42 -17.15
N SER A 59 3.53 -9.57 -15.83
CA SER A 59 2.58 -8.74 -15.09
C SER A 59 3.03 -7.27 -15.00
N LEU A 60 4.33 -7.03 -14.87
CA LEU A 60 4.93 -5.69 -14.86
C LEU A 60 4.85 -5.03 -16.23
N VAL A 61 5.17 -5.76 -17.30
CA VAL A 61 5.05 -5.27 -18.68
C VAL A 61 3.60 -4.91 -19.01
N ARG A 62 2.63 -5.70 -18.55
CA ARG A 62 1.20 -5.38 -18.71
C ARG A 62 0.82 -4.09 -18.01
N LEU A 63 1.27 -3.90 -16.77
CA LEU A 63 1.07 -2.67 -16.01
C LEU A 63 1.76 -1.49 -16.69
N GLU A 64 2.99 -1.65 -17.17
CA GLU A 64 3.76 -0.61 -17.87
C GLU A 64 3.07 -0.17 -19.16
N ARG A 65 2.56 -1.11 -19.96
CA ARG A 65 1.78 -0.81 -21.17
C ARG A 65 0.54 0.01 -20.85
N PHE A 66 -0.17 -0.36 -19.78
CA PHE A 66 -1.35 0.40 -19.33
C PHE A 66 -0.98 1.81 -18.88
N LEU A 67 0.08 1.97 -18.08
CA LEU A 67 0.56 3.29 -17.64
C LEU A 67 1.08 4.15 -18.79
N THR A 68 1.71 3.52 -19.78
CA THR A 68 2.15 4.18 -21.02
C THR A 68 0.96 4.67 -21.83
N LEU A 69 -0.10 3.87 -21.96
CA LEU A 69 -1.33 4.25 -22.65
C LEU A 69 -2.01 5.47 -22.01
N LEU A 70 -1.94 5.59 -20.69
CA LEU A 70 -2.46 6.76 -19.96
C LEU A 70 -1.51 7.97 -19.97
N GLY A 71 -0.29 7.82 -20.48
CA GLY A 71 0.70 8.90 -20.57
C GLY A 71 1.59 9.07 -19.33
N PHE A 72 1.55 8.14 -18.36
CA PHE A 72 2.40 8.19 -17.17
C PHE A 72 3.87 7.90 -17.47
N ASN A 73 4.16 7.11 -18.51
CA ASN A 73 5.52 6.78 -18.87
C ASN A 73 6.18 7.91 -19.72
N GLN A 74 6.94 8.77 -19.04
CA GLN A 74 7.59 9.95 -19.60
C GLN A 74 9.14 9.81 -19.62
N ASP A 75 9.63 8.67 -20.07
CA ASP A 75 11.07 8.36 -20.09
C ASP A 75 11.89 9.28 -21.02
N SER A 76 11.31 9.71 -22.14
CA SER A 76 11.94 10.61 -23.11
C SER A 76 11.26 11.98 -23.14
N PRO A 77 11.97 13.07 -23.51
CA PRO A 77 11.35 14.39 -23.65
C PRO A 77 10.23 14.38 -24.69
N LEU A 78 10.33 13.56 -25.73
CA LEU A 78 9.28 13.39 -26.73
C LEU A 78 8.02 12.73 -26.12
N SER A 79 8.19 11.67 -25.33
CA SER A 79 7.05 11.05 -24.62
C SER A 79 6.40 12.03 -23.63
N LEU A 80 7.20 12.85 -22.95
CA LEU A 80 6.69 13.93 -22.10
C LEU A 80 5.84 14.92 -22.91
N VAL A 81 6.35 15.44 -24.03
CA VAL A 81 5.60 16.38 -24.88
C VAL A 81 4.32 15.73 -25.42
N VAL A 82 4.39 14.49 -25.90
CA VAL A 82 3.22 13.76 -26.42
C VAL A 82 2.19 13.53 -25.33
N SER A 83 2.57 13.01 -24.15
CA SER A 83 1.64 12.74 -23.06
C SER A 83 0.94 14.00 -22.55
N TRP A 84 1.66 15.11 -22.37
CA TRP A 84 1.06 16.39 -21.98
C TRP A 84 0.20 17.00 -23.09
N SER A 85 0.56 16.80 -24.36
CA SER A 85 -0.26 17.26 -25.50
C SER A 85 -1.57 16.48 -25.59
N VAL A 86 -1.52 15.16 -25.42
CA VAL A 86 -2.71 14.29 -25.34
C VAL A 86 -3.58 14.67 -24.14
N PHE A 87 -2.95 14.89 -22.97
CA PHE A 87 -3.66 15.33 -21.78
C PHE A 87 -4.34 16.69 -21.97
N ALA A 88 -3.64 17.68 -22.52
CA ALA A 88 -4.21 18.99 -22.81
C ALA A 88 -5.34 18.89 -23.85
N ALA A 89 -5.16 18.12 -24.92
CA ALA A 89 -6.18 17.93 -25.95
C ALA A 89 -7.43 17.25 -25.39
N VAL A 90 -7.30 16.06 -24.80
CA VAL A 90 -8.42 15.22 -24.36
C VAL A 90 -9.01 15.68 -23.02
N GLY A 91 -8.17 16.08 -22.06
CA GLY A 91 -8.59 16.44 -20.71
C GLY A 91 -9.01 17.90 -20.52
N VAL A 92 -8.55 18.82 -21.38
CA VAL A 92 -8.82 20.26 -21.22
C VAL A 92 -9.52 20.85 -22.43
N VAL A 93 -8.93 20.75 -23.62
CA VAL A 93 -9.49 21.38 -24.84
C VAL A 93 -10.80 20.74 -25.26
N THR A 94 -10.88 19.40 -25.31
CA THR A 94 -12.10 18.67 -25.69
C THR A 94 -13.31 19.06 -24.84
N PRO A 95 -13.27 19.00 -23.49
CA PRO A 95 -14.43 19.38 -22.69
C PRO A 95 -14.72 20.88 -22.81
N LEU A 96 -13.72 21.76 -22.84
CA LEU A 96 -13.94 23.20 -23.02
C LEU A 96 -14.67 23.52 -24.33
N VAL A 97 -14.21 22.94 -25.45
CA VAL A 97 -14.86 23.12 -26.76
C VAL A 97 -16.25 22.52 -26.76
N ALA A 98 -16.44 21.32 -26.19
CA ALA A 98 -17.76 20.71 -26.08
C ALA A 98 -18.74 21.59 -25.31
N LEU A 99 -18.31 22.18 -24.18
CA LEU A 99 -19.12 23.09 -23.37
C LEU A 99 -19.41 24.42 -24.08
N SER A 100 -18.44 24.99 -24.81
CA SER A 100 -18.66 26.21 -25.61
C SER A 100 -19.63 25.99 -26.78
N MET A 101 -19.69 24.77 -27.33
CA MET A 101 -20.63 24.43 -28.41
C MET A 101 -22.05 24.17 -27.92
N CYS A 102 -22.26 24.05 -26.60
CA CYS A 102 -23.58 23.93 -25.95
C CYS A 102 -24.28 25.29 -25.75
N GLU A 103 -23.72 26.41 -26.20
CA GLU A 103 -24.35 27.74 -26.06
C GLU A 103 -25.72 27.79 -26.77
N CYS A 104 -26.78 27.59 -26.00
CA CYS A 104 -28.15 27.72 -26.43
C CYS A 104 -28.89 28.69 -25.48
N PRO A 105 -29.50 29.76 -26.00
CA PRO A 105 -30.09 30.83 -25.18
C PRO A 105 -31.30 30.39 -24.33
N GLU A 106 -31.88 29.21 -24.58
CA GLU A 106 -32.94 28.62 -23.74
C GLU A 106 -32.43 27.59 -22.73
N CYS A 107 -31.14 27.21 -22.80
CA CYS A 107 -30.54 26.19 -21.95
C CYS A 107 -30.08 26.70 -20.58
N ASP A 108 -30.07 28.02 -20.35
CA ASP A 108 -29.68 28.64 -19.06
C ASP A 108 -30.47 28.12 -17.84
N ARG A 109 -31.65 27.52 -18.05
CA ARG A 109 -32.44 26.89 -16.97
C ARG A 109 -31.92 25.51 -16.55
N TYR A 110 -31.19 24.82 -17.41
CA TYR A 110 -30.76 23.43 -17.23
C TYR A 110 -29.25 23.22 -17.34
N GLU A 111 -28.49 24.25 -17.72
CA GLU A 111 -27.04 24.17 -17.88
C GLU A 111 -26.42 25.45 -17.35
N ILE A 112 -25.89 25.36 -16.12
CA ILE A 112 -25.14 26.46 -15.53
C ILE A 112 -23.69 26.23 -15.92
N GLN A 113 -23.26 26.86 -17.01
CA GLN A 113 -21.91 26.71 -17.55
C GLN A 113 -20.81 26.92 -16.49
N SER A 114 -21.04 27.81 -15.51
CA SER A 114 -20.08 28.05 -14.42
C SER A 114 -19.87 26.83 -13.51
N PHE A 115 -20.86 25.96 -13.36
CA PHE A 115 -20.77 24.73 -12.57
C PHE A 115 -19.95 23.67 -13.31
N GLU A 116 -20.23 23.47 -14.60
CA GLU A 116 -19.52 22.48 -15.42
C GLU A 116 -18.05 22.84 -15.60
N MET A 117 -17.76 24.12 -15.82
CA MET A 117 -16.39 24.62 -15.93
C MET A 117 -15.61 24.39 -14.63
N ALA A 118 -16.24 24.58 -13.47
CA ALA A 118 -15.61 24.28 -12.17
C ALA A 118 -15.31 22.79 -12.03
N ILE A 119 -16.27 21.91 -12.37
CA ILE A 119 -16.09 20.45 -12.32
C ILE A 119 -14.95 20.02 -13.24
N VAL A 120 -14.93 20.49 -14.50
CA VAL A 120 -13.87 20.19 -15.45
C VAL A 120 -12.52 20.68 -14.93
N ALA A 121 -12.45 21.89 -14.36
CA ALA A 121 -11.22 22.43 -13.79
C ALA A 121 -10.68 21.59 -12.64
N PHE A 122 -11.54 21.19 -11.68
CA PHE A 122 -11.12 20.33 -10.56
C PHE A 122 -10.72 18.94 -11.02
N GLN A 123 -11.48 18.33 -11.93
CA GLN A 123 -11.16 17.01 -12.49
C GLN A 123 -9.84 17.02 -13.27
N ALA A 124 -9.62 18.05 -14.10
CA ALA A 124 -8.38 18.25 -14.82
C ALA A 124 -7.21 18.50 -13.86
N SER A 125 -7.41 19.29 -12.80
CA SER A 125 -6.38 19.53 -11.80
C SER A 125 -5.98 18.25 -11.05
N LEU A 126 -6.95 17.40 -10.68
CA LEU A 126 -6.71 16.13 -10.02
C LEU A 126 -5.95 15.15 -10.93
N ALA A 127 -6.37 15.07 -12.20
CA ALA A 127 -5.69 14.25 -13.20
C ALA A 127 -4.28 14.78 -13.51
N ALA A 128 -4.09 16.11 -13.58
CA ALA A 128 -2.79 16.73 -13.80
C ALA A 128 -1.83 16.50 -12.63
N VAL A 129 -2.29 16.63 -11.38
CA VAL A 129 -1.52 16.31 -10.16
C VAL A 129 -1.10 14.84 -10.19
N SER A 130 -2.03 13.95 -10.53
CA SER A 130 -1.77 12.51 -10.65
C SER A 130 -0.72 12.21 -11.70
N LEU A 131 -0.90 12.76 -12.91
CA LEU A 131 0.02 12.59 -14.04
C LEU A 131 1.40 13.12 -13.69
N LEU A 132 1.51 14.36 -13.20
CA LEU A 132 2.76 15.03 -12.86
C LEU A 132 3.53 14.29 -11.75
N CYS A 133 2.86 13.97 -10.65
CA CYS A 133 3.54 13.36 -9.50
C CYS A 133 3.97 11.94 -9.81
N LEU A 134 3.12 11.16 -10.47
CA LEU A 134 3.41 9.78 -10.77
C LEU A 134 4.42 9.65 -11.92
N SER A 135 4.29 10.42 -13.00
CA SER A 135 5.28 10.40 -14.08
C SER A 135 6.66 10.83 -13.60
N HIS A 136 6.74 11.82 -12.70
CA HIS A 136 7.99 12.23 -12.08
C HIS A 136 8.62 11.09 -11.28
N ASN A 137 7.82 10.39 -10.47
CA ASN A 137 8.30 9.25 -9.69
C ASN A 137 8.72 8.07 -10.57
N LEU A 138 7.93 7.74 -11.60
CA LEU A 138 8.24 6.67 -12.55
C LEU A 138 9.50 6.98 -13.34
N ARG A 139 9.65 8.19 -13.90
CA ARG A 139 10.87 8.62 -14.61
C ARG A 139 12.11 8.58 -13.72
N LYS A 140 11.98 8.95 -12.44
CA LYS A 140 13.12 9.00 -11.50
C LYS A 140 13.58 7.62 -11.03
N TYR A 141 12.69 6.63 -10.92
CA TYR A 141 13.02 5.34 -10.33
C TYR A 141 12.94 4.16 -11.31
N GLY A 142 12.10 4.24 -12.34
CA GLY A 142 11.64 3.10 -13.15
C GLY A 142 10.55 2.30 -12.43
N LEU A 143 9.67 1.61 -13.18
CA LEU A 143 8.52 0.89 -12.62
C LEU A 143 8.92 -0.18 -11.59
N ARG A 144 9.94 -0.98 -11.89
CA ARG A 144 10.40 -2.07 -11.01
C ARG A 144 10.92 -1.58 -9.65
N ARG A 145 11.70 -0.50 -9.63
CA ARG A 145 12.22 0.13 -8.41
C ARG A 145 11.19 1.03 -7.73
N PHE A 146 10.19 1.50 -8.48
CA PHE A 146 9.04 2.23 -7.97
C PHE A 146 8.16 1.29 -7.14
N LEU A 147 7.87 0.09 -7.64
CA LEU A 147 7.12 -0.96 -6.95
C LEU A 147 7.96 -1.74 -5.92
N PHE A 148 9.25 -1.43 -5.76
CA PHE A 148 10.18 -2.09 -4.84
C PHE A 148 10.45 -3.58 -5.13
N VAL A 149 10.01 -4.10 -6.29
CA VAL A 149 10.20 -5.50 -6.69
C VAL A 149 11.68 -5.85 -6.86
N ASP A 150 12.48 -4.92 -7.39
CA ASP A 150 13.88 -5.16 -7.76
C ASP A 150 14.79 -5.57 -6.58
N ARG A 151 14.52 -5.04 -5.37
CA ARG A 151 15.41 -5.22 -4.22
C ARG A 151 15.21 -6.52 -3.46
N TYR A 152 14.12 -7.20 -3.71
CA TYR A 152 13.83 -8.51 -3.13
C TYR A 152 14.15 -9.65 -4.11
N SER A 153 14.92 -9.41 -5.17
CA SER A 153 15.29 -10.41 -6.18
C SER A 153 15.75 -11.74 -5.58
N GLY A 154 16.56 -11.72 -4.51
CA GLY A 154 17.00 -12.94 -3.82
C GLY A 154 15.91 -13.68 -3.03
N LYS A 155 14.82 -13.00 -2.63
CA LYS A 155 13.63 -13.58 -1.99
C LYS A 155 12.42 -13.62 -2.94
N LEU A 156 12.59 -13.26 -4.22
CA LEU A 156 11.48 -13.07 -5.16
C LEU A 156 10.73 -14.38 -5.39
N HIS A 157 11.44 -15.50 -5.38
CA HIS A 157 10.88 -16.84 -5.43
C HIS A 157 9.84 -17.10 -4.32
N CYS A 158 10.05 -16.57 -3.11
CA CYS A 158 9.13 -16.79 -2.00
C CYS A 158 7.84 -15.97 -2.12
N PHE A 159 7.86 -14.83 -2.83
CA PHE A 159 6.73 -13.88 -2.88
C PHE A 159 6.16 -13.66 -4.29
N HIS A 160 6.66 -14.38 -5.29
CA HIS A 160 6.26 -14.22 -6.68
C HIS A 160 4.74 -14.26 -6.86
N ARG A 161 4.12 -15.35 -6.39
CA ARG A 161 2.68 -15.59 -6.54
C ARG A 161 1.88 -14.49 -5.85
N ASP A 162 2.36 -14.02 -4.71
CA ASP A 162 1.72 -12.94 -3.96
C ASP A 162 1.84 -11.60 -4.72
N TYR A 163 3.00 -11.31 -5.31
CA TYR A 163 3.20 -10.10 -6.12
C TYR A 163 2.31 -10.09 -7.36
N VAL A 164 2.27 -11.19 -8.12
CA VAL A 164 1.41 -11.31 -9.31
C VAL A 164 -0.06 -11.18 -8.92
N ALA A 165 -0.47 -11.80 -7.81
CA ALA A 165 -1.82 -11.67 -7.29
C ALA A 165 -2.16 -10.22 -6.90
N GLN A 166 -1.23 -9.48 -6.29
CA GLN A 166 -1.47 -8.06 -5.95
C GLN A 166 -1.50 -7.17 -7.20
N ILE A 167 -0.60 -7.35 -8.17
CA ILE A 167 -0.56 -6.56 -9.41
C ILE A 167 -1.83 -6.79 -10.23
N SER A 168 -2.16 -8.06 -10.51
CA SER A 168 -3.37 -8.43 -11.26
C SER A 168 -4.64 -8.03 -10.51
N GLY A 169 -4.67 -8.21 -9.19
CA GLY A 169 -5.78 -7.81 -8.32
C GLY A 169 -5.99 -6.29 -8.33
N SER A 170 -4.92 -5.49 -8.30
CA SER A 170 -5.00 -4.03 -8.35
C SER A 170 -5.47 -3.53 -9.73
N MET A 171 -4.99 -4.14 -10.82
CA MET A 171 -5.49 -3.84 -12.17
C MET A 171 -6.98 -4.17 -12.31
N ARG A 172 -7.40 -5.34 -11.80
CA ARG A 172 -8.82 -5.70 -11.76
C ARG A 172 -9.63 -4.72 -10.92
N MET A 173 -9.12 -4.30 -9.76
CA MET A 173 -9.74 -3.29 -8.92
C MET A 173 -9.94 -1.99 -9.70
N LEU A 174 -8.95 -1.54 -10.47
CA LEU A 174 -9.06 -0.35 -11.31
C LEU A 174 -10.21 -0.48 -12.33
N PHE A 175 -10.24 -1.55 -13.11
CA PHE A 175 -11.30 -1.75 -14.10
C PHE A 175 -12.68 -1.87 -13.44
N LEU A 176 -12.76 -2.53 -12.28
CA LEU A 176 -14.00 -2.64 -11.51
C LEU A 176 -14.51 -1.31 -10.96
N TRP A 177 -13.64 -0.31 -10.74
CA TRP A 177 -14.06 1.05 -10.33
C TRP A 177 -14.34 1.96 -11.52
N VAL A 178 -13.50 1.92 -12.56
CA VAL A 178 -13.68 2.73 -13.77
C VAL A 178 -14.98 2.37 -14.49
N LEU A 179 -15.36 1.09 -14.53
CA LEU A 179 -16.56 0.63 -15.24
C LEU A 179 -17.88 1.20 -14.66
N PRO A 180 -18.17 1.11 -13.35
CA PRO A 180 -19.32 1.79 -12.75
C PRO A 180 -19.31 3.30 -12.96
N CYS A 181 -18.14 3.94 -12.84
CA CYS A 181 -17.99 5.37 -13.06
C CYS A 181 -18.38 5.76 -14.50
N PHE A 182 -17.91 4.98 -15.47
CA PHE A 182 -18.26 5.14 -16.88
C PHE A 182 -19.76 4.96 -17.13
N ILE A 183 -20.37 3.92 -16.55
CA ILE A 183 -21.81 3.67 -16.68
C ILE A 183 -22.61 4.83 -16.07
N LEU A 184 -22.27 5.28 -14.86
CA LEU A 184 -22.94 6.39 -14.19
C LEU A 184 -22.87 7.68 -15.02
N LYS A 185 -21.70 8.03 -15.55
CA LYS A 185 -21.54 9.20 -16.42
C LYS A 185 -22.33 9.04 -17.71
N THR A 186 -22.29 7.86 -18.33
CA THR A 186 -23.04 7.57 -19.57
C THR A 186 -24.55 7.70 -19.38
N VAL A 187 -25.10 7.09 -18.33
CA VAL A 187 -26.54 7.20 -18.00
C VAL A 187 -26.93 8.67 -17.81
N ARG A 188 -26.11 9.42 -17.09
CA ARG A 188 -26.34 10.84 -16.83
C ARG A 188 -26.32 11.67 -18.12
N GLU A 189 -25.36 11.45 -19.01
CA GLU A 189 -25.30 12.14 -20.31
C GLU A 189 -26.45 11.73 -21.25
N ILE A 190 -26.88 10.46 -21.20
CA ILE A 190 -28.07 10.01 -21.95
C ILE A 190 -29.32 10.74 -21.46
N ILE A 191 -29.49 10.88 -20.14
CA ILE A 191 -30.59 11.64 -19.55
C ILE A 191 -30.55 13.09 -20.03
N ARG A 192 -29.36 13.71 -20.06
CA ARG A 192 -29.17 15.07 -20.61
C ARG A 192 -29.66 15.21 -22.05
N ILE A 193 -29.40 14.24 -22.94
CA ILE A 193 -29.92 14.26 -24.34
C ILE A 193 -31.43 14.41 -24.37
N PHE A 194 -32.13 13.64 -23.53
CA PHE A 194 -33.58 13.59 -23.56
C PHE A 194 -34.24 14.92 -23.14
N TYR A 195 -33.58 15.68 -22.28
CA TYR A 195 -34.10 16.97 -21.80
C TYR A 195 -33.56 18.17 -22.59
N VAL A 196 -32.32 18.08 -23.09
CA VAL A 196 -31.62 19.18 -23.77
C VAL A 196 -31.42 18.81 -25.23
N GLN A 197 -32.52 18.90 -26.00
CA GLN A 197 -32.49 18.56 -27.42
C GLN A 197 -31.80 19.68 -28.22
N HIS A 198 -30.52 19.49 -28.49
CA HIS A 198 -29.78 20.34 -29.43
C HIS A 198 -30.28 20.06 -30.85
N GLY A 199 -30.45 21.11 -31.66
CA GLY A 199 -31.19 21.06 -32.93
C GLY A 199 -30.76 19.98 -33.94
N SER A 200 -29.53 19.46 -33.84
CA SER A 200 -29.11 18.26 -34.57
C SER A 200 -28.69 17.14 -33.62
N TRP A 201 -29.30 15.96 -33.80
CA TRP A 201 -29.03 14.77 -32.98
C TRP A 201 -27.57 14.31 -33.04
N TRP A 202 -26.93 14.42 -34.22
CA TRP A 202 -25.53 14.04 -34.42
C TRP A 202 -24.56 14.95 -33.66
N LEU A 203 -24.80 16.27 -33.62
CA LEU A 203 -23.95 17.19 -32.87
C LEU A 203 -24.09 16.95 -31.37
N SER A 204 -25.32 16.75 -30.88
CA SER A 204 -25.56 16.40 -29.48
C SER A 204 -24.82 15.12 -29.10
N LEU A 205 -24.93 14.06 -29.93
CA LEU A 205 -24.23 12.80 -29.70
C LEU A 205 -22.71 12.98 -29.71
N ALA A 206 -22.16 13.79 -30.63
CA ALA A 206 -20.74 14.07 -30.70
C ALA A 206 -20.23 14.80 -29.45
N ILE A 207 -20.92 15.86 -29.01
CA ILE A 207 -20.59 16.63 -27.79
C ILE A 207 -20.57 15.70 -26.58
N LEU A 208 -21.58 14.84 -26.43
CA LEU A 208 -21.68 13.98 -25.26
C LEU A 208 -20.65 12.86 -25.28
N SER A 209 -20.38 12.27 -26.44
CA SER A 209 -19.29 11.32 -26.58
C SER A 209 -17.95 11.96 -26.20
N ALA A 210 -17.71 13.21 -26.59
CA ALA A 210 -16.52 13.97 -26.23
C ALA A 210 -16.43 14.20 -24.72
N LEU A 211 -17.52 14.60 -24.06
CA LEU A 211 -17.59 14.79 -22.61
C LEU A 211 -17.38 13.47 -21.84
N ILE A 212 -18.00 12.36 -22.27
CA ILE A 212 -17.84 11.04 -21.66
C ILE A 212 -16.39 10.57 -21.80
N ILE A 213 -15.81 10.65 -22.99
CA ILE A 213 -14.42 10.21 -23.26
C ILE A 213 -13.45 11.03 -22.42
N SER A 214 -13.59 12.36 -22.43
CA SER A 214 -12.74 13.27 -21.67
C SER A 214 -12.83 13.00 -20.16
N TRP A 215 -14.05 12.92 -19.62
CA TRP A 215 -14.29 12.66 -18.20
C TRP A 215 -13.75 11.30 -17.77
N THR A 216 -13.97 10.27 -18.59
CA THR A 216 -13.48 8.91 -18.31
C THR A 216 -11.96 8.86 -18.33
N TYR A 217 -11.33 9.54 -19.28
CA TYR A 217 -9.87 9.65 -19.36
C TYR A 217 -9.28 10.30 -18.11
N MET A 218 -9.78 11.46 -17.69
CA MET A 218 -9.31 12.16 -16.48
C MET A 218 -9.57 11.35 -15.20
N SER A 219 -10.74 10.73 -15.09
CA SER A 219 -11.09 9.84 -13.97
C SER A 219 -10.19 8.61 -13.91
N THR A 220 -9.86 8.04 -15.08
CA THR A 220 -8.96 6.89 -15.16
C THR A 220 -7.54 7.27 -14.75
N ILE A 221 -7.03 8.43 -15.16
CA ILE A 221 -5.71 8.93 -14.72
C ILE A 221 -5.66 9.09 -13.21
N SER A 222 -6.63 9.79 -12.62
CA SER A 222 -6.67 10.02 -11.17
C SER A 222 -6.80 8.70 -10.38
N LEU A 223 -7.73 7.82 -10.75
CA LEU A 223 -7.89 6.51 -10.12
C LEU A 223 -6.66 5.61 -10.30
N SER A 224 -5.96 5.69 -11.45
CA SER A 224 -4.73 4.91 -11.68
C SER A 224 -3.64 5.26 -10.68
N ALA A 225 -3.47 6.55 -10.36
CA ALA A 225 -2.49 6.98 -9.38
C ALA A 225 -2.86 6.51 -7.96
N CYS A 226 -4.15 6.56 -7.59
CA CYS A 226 -4.65 6.03 -6.32
C CYS A 226 -4.39 4.52 -6.19
N ILE A 227 -4.71 3.76 -7.25
CA ILE A 227 -4.52 2.31 -7.30
C ILE A 227 -3.04 1.94 -7.27
N LEU A 228 -2.15 2.72 -7.90
CA LEU A 228 -0.72 2.49 -7.81
C LEU A 228 -0.18 2.72 -6.41
N PHE A 229 -0.65 3.76 -5.70
CA PHE A 229 -0.32 3.92 -4.30
C PHE A 229 -0.85 2.75 -3.45
N HIS A 230 -2.09 2.31 -3.70
CA HIS A 230 -2.66 1.12 -3.06
C HIS A 230 -1.84 -0.15 -3.34
N LEU A 231 -1.38 -0.36 -4.58
CA LEU A 231 -0.54 -1.48 -4.98
C LEU A 231 0.79 -1.45 -4.23
N VAL A 232 1.50 -0.31 -4.22
CA VAL A 232 2.77 -0.15 -3.49
C VAL A 232 2.58 -0.47 -2.00
N CYS A 233 1.50 0.02 -1.38
CA CYS A 233 1.18 -0.30 0.01
C CYS A 233 0.89 -1.79 0.20
N SER A 234 0.13 -2.41 -0.70
CA SER A 234 -0.23 -3.84 -0.64
C SER A 234 0.98 -4.75 -0.79
N LEU A 235 1.95 -4.37 -1.63
CA LEU A 235 3.24 -5.05 -1.74
C LEU A 235 4.03 -4.98 -0.42
N GLN A 236 4.02 -3.83 0.26
CA GLN A 236 4.66 -3.73 1.58
C GLN A 236 3.96 -4.55 2.65
N VAL A 237 2.63 -4.67 2.62
CA VAL A 237 1.89 -5.51 3.57
C VAL A 237 2.39 -6.96 3.54
N ILE A 238 2.75 -7.49 2.36
CA ILE A 238 3.33 -8.84 2.24
C ILE A 238 4.62 -8.97 3.07
N HIS A 239 5.51 -7.98 3.00
CA HIS A 239 6.75 -7.98 3.78
C HIS A 239 6.51 -7.87 5.29
N PHE A 240 5.52 -7.06 5.71
CA PHE A 240 5.15 -6.98 7.12
C PHE A 240 4.55 -8.29 7.64
N ASP A 241 3.74 -8.97 6.83
CA ASP A 241 3.16 -10.26 7.17
C ASP A 241 4.23 -11.37 7.24
N ASP A 242 5.21 -11.37 6.34
CA ASP A 242 6.37 -12.27 6.39
C ASP A 242 7.25 -12.02 7.61
N TYR A 243 7.56 -10.75 7.90
CA TYR A 243 8.30 -10.37 9.10
C TYR A 243 7.61 -10.85 10.38
N GLY A 244 6.27 -10.78 10.43
CA GLY A 244 5.49 -11.33 11.54
C GLY A 244 5.65 -12.85 11.70
N LYS A 245 5.73 -13.61 10.60
CA LYS A 245 6.01 -15.06 10.63
C LYS A 245 7.45 -15.34 11.06
N LEU A 246 8.41 -14.54 10.59
CA LEU A 246 9.83 -14.64 10.96
C LEU A 246 10.01 -14.53 12.47
N LEU A 247 9.32 -13.57 13.11
CA LEU A 247 9.34 -13.35 14.55
C LEU A 247 8.85 -14.57 15.36
N GLN A 248 7.98 -15.42 14.79
CA GLN A 248 7.48 -16.63 15.45
C GLN A 248 8.41 -17.84 15.27
N ARG A 249 9.24 -17.86 14.22
CA ARG A 249 10.06 -19.02 13.84
C ARG A 249 11.49 -18.93 14.37
N GLU A 250 12.08 -17.74 14.33
CA GLU A 250 13.50 -17.55 14.64
C GLU A 250 13.67 -16.97 16.06
N SER A 251 14.89 -17.02 16.58
CA SER A 251 15.22 -16.53 17.93
C SER A 251 16.29 -15.45 17.98
N ASP A 252 16.82 -15.01 16.82
CA ASP A 252 17.86 -13.99 16.78
C ASP A 252 17.26 -12.58 16.72
N VAL A 253 17.36 -11.88 17.85
CA VAL A 253 16.93 -10.50 18.02
C VAL A 253 17.62 -9.54 17.05
N LEU A 254 18.90 -9.79 16.69
CA LEU A 254 19.65 -8.90 15.81
C LEU A 254 19.08 -8.93 14.38
N VAL A 255 18.74 -10.13 13.87
CA VAL A 255 18.11 -10.31 12.56
C VAL A 255 16.75 -9.61 12.52
N PHE A 256 15.95 -9.73 13.60
CA PHE A 256 14.66 -9.04 13.70
C PHE A 256 14.80 -7.52 13.69
N MET A 257 15.82 -6.99 14.38
CA MET A 257 16.11 -5.57 14.40
C MET A 257 16.50 -5.06 13.01
N GLU A 258 17.42 -5.75 12.33
CA GLU A 258 17.89 -5.35 11.01
C GLU A 258 16.75 -5.37 9.98
N GLU A 259 15.95 -6.44 9.95
CA GLU A 259 14.80 -6.52 9.05
C GLU A 259 13.75 -5.45 9.39
N HIS A 260 13.45 -5.18 10.68
CA HIS A 260 12.54 -4.08 11.03
C HIS A 260 13.04 -2.71 10.56
N ILE A 261 14.32 -2.41 10.74
CA ILE A 261 14.95 -1.17 10.25
C ILE A 261 14.80 -1.07 8.73
N ARG A 262 15.02 -2.18 8.01
CA ARG A 262 14.86 -2.26 6.56
C ARG A 262 13.42 -2.01 6.13
N LEU A 263 12.44 -2.66 6.75
CA LEU A 263 11.01 -2.45 6.47
C LEU A 263 10.60 -0.99 6.73
N ARG A 264 11.03 -0.41 7.85
CA ARG A 264 10.75 1.00 8.19
C ARG A 264 11.39 1.95 7.19
N TYR A 265 12.62 1.67 6.76
CA TYR A 265 13.28 2.44 5.70
C TYR A 265 12.48 2.40 4.39
N HIS A 266 11.95 1.24 4.00
CA HIS A 266 11.10 1.11 2.82
C HIS A 266 9.80 1.91 2.93
N LEU A 267 9.10 1.85 4.07
CA LEU A 267 7.91 2.68 4.32
C LEU A 267 8.22 4.17 4.27
N SER A 268 9.31 4.61 4.92
CA SER A 268 9.73 6.01 4.90
C SER A 268 10.00 6.49 3.47
N LYS A 269 10.65 5.64 2.66
CA LYS A 269 10.93 5.93 1.25
C LYS A 269 9.67 6.01 0.40
N ILE A 270 8.70 5.12 0.61
CA ILE A 270 7.39 5.17 -0.06
C ILE A 270 6.67 6.46 0.32
N SER A 271 6.57 6.74 1.62
CA SER A 271 5.92 7.97 2.10
C SER A 271 6.56 9.20 1.48
N HIS A 272 7.89 9.30 1.46
CA HIS A 272 8.60 10.42 0.87
C HIS A 272 8.29 10.60 -0.63
N ARG A 273 8.19 9.51 -1.39
CA ARG A 273 7.89 9.53 -2.83
C ARG A 273 6.48 10.03 -3.13
N PHE A 274 5.50 9.64 -2.30
CA PHE A 274 4.09 9.93 -2.51
C PHE A 274 3.56 11.12 -1.69
N ARG A 275 4.33 11.68 -0.74
CA ARG A 275 3.83 12.73 0.18
C ARG A 275 3.23 13.94 -0.53
N ILE A 276 3.85 14.39 -1.62
CA ILE A 276 3.40 15.57 -2.37
C ILE A 276 2.12 15.21 -3.12
N TYR A 277 2.10 14.03 -3.74
CA TYR A 277 0.92 13.52 -4.43
C TYR A 277 -0.30 13.45 -3.49
N LEU A 278 -0.16 12.74 -2.36
CA LEU A 278 -1.25 12.56 -1.40
C LEU A 278 -1.74 13.90 -0.82
N LEU A 279 -0.83 14.84 -0.57
CA LEU A 279 -1.20 16.17 -0.09
C LEU A 279 -1.97 16.97 -1.14
N LEU A 280 -1.49 16.99 -2.39
CA LEU A 280 -2.14 17.71 -3.48
C LEU A 280 -3.48 17.06 -3.87
N GLU A 281 -3.54 15.74 -3.91
CA GLU A 281 -4.77 14.97 -4.14
C GLU A 281 -5.83 15.35 -3.10
N PHE A 282 -5.49 15.26 -1.81
CA PHE A 282 -6.40 15.63 -0.73
C PHE A 282 -6.83 17.10 -0.81
N LEU A 283 -5.90 18.03 -1.08
CA LEU A 283 -6.19 19.46 -1.21
C LEU A 283 -7.14 19.76 -2.38
N VAL A 284 -6.90 19.15 -3.55
CA VAL A 284 -7.74 19.33 -4.74
C VAL A 284 -9.15 18.80 -4.49
N VAL A 285 -9.28 17.59 -3.90
CA VAL A 285 -10.58 17.00 -3.59
C VAL A 285 -11.34 17.83 -2.56
N THR A 286 -10.67 18.24 -1.47
CA THR A 286 -11.29 19.10 -0.44
C THR A 286 -11.77 20.42 -1.04
N ALA A 287 -10.93 21.08 -1.85
CA ALA A 287 -11.30 22.33 -2.51
C ALA A 287 -12.50 22.14 -3.47
N SER A 288 -12.50 21.05 -4.24
CA SER A 288 -13.60 20.67 -5.12
C SER A 288 -14.90 20.48 -4.35
N GLN A 289 -14.87 19.78 -3.21
CA GLN A 289 -16.05 19.57 -2.36
C GLN A 289 -16.55 20.88 -1.75
N VAL A 290 -15.65 21.74 -1.25
CA VAL A 290 -16.04 23.05 -0.68
C VAL A 290 -16.66 23.95 -1.75
N VAL A 291 -16.09 24.02 -2.95
CA VAL A 291 -16.66 24.83 -4.04
C VAL A 291 -18.01 24.27 -4.49
N THR A 292 -18.13 22.94 -4.62
CA THR A 292 -19.40 22.27 -4.91
C THR A 292 -20.46 22.61 -3.86
N LEU A 293 -20.11 22.52 -2.57
CA LEU A 293 -20.98 22.86 -1.46
C LEU A 293 -21.46 24.32 -1.53
N LEU A 294 -20.54 25.26 -1.81
CA LEU A 294 -20.84 26.69 -1.93
C LEU A 294 -21.73 26.97 -3.15
N GLN A 295 -21.49 26.31 -4.29
CA GLN A 295 -22.31 26.44 -5.50
C GLN A 295 -23.72 25.90 -5.29
N VAL A 296 -23.85 24.72 -4.68
CA VAL A 296 -25.14 24.10 -4.34
C VAL A 296 -25.91 24.96 -3.33
N THR A 297 -25.26 25.48 -2.29
CA THR A 297 -25.92 26.28 -1.24
C THR A 297 -26.23 27.71 -1.72
N GLY A 298 -25.39 28.30 -2.57
CA GLY A 298 -25.59 29.63 -3.12
C GLY A 298 -26.63 29.67 -4.26
N TYR A 299 -26.94 28.52 -4.85
CA TYR A 299 -27.98 28.40 -5.86
C TYR A 299 -29.36 28.41 -5.20
N GLY A 300 -30.01 29.57 -5.15
CA GLY A 300 -31.30 29.78 -4.49
C GLY A 300 -32.51 29.14 -5.19
N GLN A 301 -32.31 28.28 -6.19
CA GLN A 301 -33.36 27.56 -6.91
C GLN A 301 -33.22 26.04 -6.67
N MET A 302 -34.29 25.27 -6.93
CA MET A 302 -34.24 23.81 -6.80
C MET A 302 -33.19 23.22 -7.75
N LEU A 303 -32.27 22.42 -7.21
CA LEU A 303 -31.26 21.70 -7.96
C LEU A 303 -31.90 20.52 -8.68
N THR A 304 -32.08 20.63 -9.99
CA THR A 304 -32.56 19.50 -10.79
C THR A 304 -31.49 18.39 -10.86
N PHE A 305 -31.92 17.15 -11.03
CA PHE A 305 -31.03 16.00 -11.24
C PHE A 305 -30.00 16.22 -12.37
N ILE A 306 -30.33 17.04 -13.37
CA ILE A 306 -29.45 17.37 -14.52
C ILE A 306 -28.25 18.21 -14.07
N ASN A 307 -28.50 19.29 -13.31
CA ASN A 307 -27.49 20.20 -12.78
C ASN A 307 -26.71 19.55 -11.63
N GLY A 308 -27.44 18.98 -10.67
CA GLY A 308 -26.89 18.41 -9.46
C GLY A 308 -26.14 17.09 -9.68
N GLY A 309 -26.60 16.27 -10.63
CA GLY A 309 -26.03 14.94 -10.88
C GLY A 309 -24.56 14.97 -11.28
N ASP A 310 -24.09 16.05 -11.90
CA ASP A 310 -22.68 16.17 -12.31
C ASP A 310 -21.74 16.32 -11.12
N PHE A 311 -22.13 17.16 -10.16
CA PHE A 311 -21.43 17.29 -8.88
C PHE A 311 -21.43 15.97 -8.14
N ALA A 312 -22.58 15.30 -8.04
CA ALA A 312 -22.70 14.03 -7.35
C ALA A 312 -21.78 12.95 -7.95
N VAL A 313 -21.76 12.81 -9.28
CA VAL A 313 -20.90 11.84 -9.97
C VAL A 313 -19.42 12.21 -9.82
N SER A 314 -19.05 13.49 -9.97
CA SER A 314 -17.65 13.94 -9.80
C SER A 314 -17.16 13.73 -8.37
N THR A 315 -17.93 14.16 -7.37
CA THR A 315 -17.64 13.96 -5.95
C THR A 315 -17.51 12.49 -5.59
N LEU A 316 -18.39 11.62 -6.10
CA LEU A 316 -18.31 10.19 -5.85
C LEU A 316 -16.97 9.61 -6.30
N VAL A 317 -16.52 9.93 -7.52
CA VAL A 317 -15.24 9.43 -8.05
C VAL A 317 -14.05 9.94 -7.24
N GLN A 318 -14.04 11.24 -6.91
CA GLN A 318 -12.98 11.87 -6.11
C GLN A 318 -12.86 11.21 -4.74
N VAL A 319 -13.99 11.00 -4.05
CA VAL A 319 -14.02 10.41 -2.72
C VAL A 319 -13.64 8.93 -2.76
N VAL A 320 -14.03 8.17 -3.79
CA VAL A 320 -13.56 6.79 -4.00
C VAL A 320 -12.04 6.73 -4.11
N GLY A 321 -11.41 7.65 -4.86
CA GLY A 321 -9.95 7.76 -4.95
C GLY A 321 -9.29 7.96 -3.58
N ILE A 322 -9.78 8.94 -2.82
CA ILE A 322 -9.31 9.23 -1.46
C ILE A 322 -9.50 8.02 -0.53
N ILE A 323 -10.65 7.33 -0.57
CA ILE A 323 -10.91 6.14 0.24
C ILE A 323 -9.89 5.04 -0.06
N ILE A 324 -9.59 4.79 -1.34
CA ILE A 324 -8.61 3.79 -1.76
C ILE A 324 -7.23 4.13 -1.18
N CYS A 325 -6.79 5.39 -1.33
CA CYS A 325 -5.52 5.87 -0.81
C CYS A 325 -5.44 5.76 0.72
N LEU A 326 -6.46 6.26 1.41
CA LEU A 326 -6.52 6.25 2.88
C LEU A 326 -6.58 4.83 3.43
N HIS A 327 -7.42 3.96 2.87
CA HIS A 327 -7.53 2.56 3.27
C HIS A 327 -6.17 1.83 3.12
N ALA A 328 -5.46 2.06 2.01
CA ALA A 328 -4.13 1.51 1.81
C ALA A 328 -3.14 1.97 2.89
N ALA A 329 -3.09 3.28 3.15
CA ALA A 329 -2.21 3.88 4.16
C ALA A 329 -2.53 3.40 5.58
N THR A 330 -3.82 3.33 5.95
CA THR A 330 -4.27 2.83 7.24
C THR A 330 -3.95 1.35 7.42
N ARG A 331 -4.16 0.53 6.38
CA ARG A 331 -3.88 -0.92 6.42
C ARG A 331 -2.40 -1.17 6.71
N ILE A 332 -1.49 -0.48 6.01
CA ILE A 332 -0.06 -0.65 6.23
C ILE A 332 0.39 -0.08 7.58
N SER A 333 -0.12 1.07 8.01
CA SER A 333 0.17 1.63 9.35
C SER A 333 -0.26 0.69 10.46
N HIS A 334 -1.46 0.10 10.36
CA HIS A 334 -1.92 -0.87 11.36
C HIS A 334 -1.07 -2.14 11.37
N ARG A 335 -0.69 -2.67 10.21
CA ARG A 335 0.17 -3.86 10.12
C ARG A 335 1.53 -3.58 10.75
N ALA A 336 2.10 -2.40 10.53
CA ALA A 336 3.34 -1.98 11.15
C ALA A 336 3.22 -1.85 12.68
N GLN A 337 2.11 -1.31 13.19
CA GLN A 337 1.85 -1.24 14.64
C GLN A 337 1.62 -2.62 15.27
N ASN A 338 0.99 -3.55 14.55
CA ASN A 338 0.73 -4.91 15.03
C ASN A 338 2.02 -5.74 15.24
N ILE A 339 3.14 -5.36 14.66
CA ILE A 339 4.43 -6.01 14.96
C ILE A 339 4.78 -5.89 16.45
N VAL A 340 4.46 -4.77 17.08
CA VAL A 340 4.77 -4.52 18.50
C VAL A 340 4.01 -5.49 19.41
N SER A 341 2.73 -5.74 19.12
CA SER A 341 1.91 -6.69 19.87
C SER A 341 2.42 -8.13 19.68
N LEU A 342 2.86 -8.47 18.47
CA LEU A 342 3.40 -9.78 18.19
C LEU A 342 4.75 -10.00 18.89
N ALA A 343 5.63 -8.99 18.88
CA ALA A 343 6.94 -9.03 19.54
C ALA A 343 6.81 -9.12 21.05
N SER A 344 5.88 -8.36 21.64
CA SER A 344 5.59 -8.44 23.08
C SER A 344 5.02 -9.80 23.47
N ARG A 345 4.10 -10.38 22.67
CA ARG A 345 3.60 -11.74 22.89
C ARG A 345 4.71 -12.78 22.78
N TRP A 346 5.57 -12.67 21.77
CA TRP A 346 6.74 -13.54 21.57
C TRP A 346 7.70 -13.46 22.76
N HIS A 347 8.04 -12.25 23.21
CA HIS A 347 8.87 -12.03 24.38
C HIS A 347 8.25 -12.64 25.65
N ALA A 348 6.96 -12.41 25.88
CA ALA A 348 6.24 -12.95 27.04
C ALA A 348 6.26 -14.49 27.04
N MET A 349 5.93 -15.11 25.91
CA MET A 349 5.94 -16.58 25.78
C MET A 349 7.32 -17.16 26.09
N LEU A 350 8.38 -16.63 25.49
CA LEU A 350 9.74 -17.15 25.71
C LEU A 350 10.30 -16.83 27.11
N THR A 351 9.77 -15.83 27.81
CA THR A 351 10.12 -15.55 29.21
C THR A 351 9.40 -16.52 30.14
N CYS A 352 8.11 -16.77 29.94
CA CYS A 352 7.33 -17.72 30.76
C CYS A 352 7.84 -19.17 30.60
N THR A 353 8.07 -19.63 29.36
CA THR A 353 8.57 -21.01 29.14
C THR A 353 9.97 -21.24 29.70
N SER A 354 10.74 -20.18 29.98
CA SER A 354 12.09 -20.29 30.53
C SER A 354 12.13 -20.51 32.05
N SER A 355 11.06 -20.20 32.79
CA SER A 355 11.00 -20.42 34.24
C SER A 355 10.45 -21.81 34.63
N ASP A 356 9.73 -22.49 33.72
CA ASP A 356 9.08 -23.78 34.00
C ASP A 356 9.98 -25.00 33.70
N ALA A 357 11.30 -24.83 33.67
CA ALA A 357 12.25 -25.94 33.59
C ALA A 357 12.99 -26.22 34.93
N PRO A 358 12.31 -26.64 36.01
CA PRO A 358 12.97 -27.34 37.10
C PRO A 358 13.07 -28.84 36.75
N SER A 359 14.30 -29.33 36.64
CA SER A 359 14.66 -30.76 36.81
C SER A 359 13.87 -31.82 36.02
N GLN A 360 14.15 -32.01 34.73
CA GLN A 360 13.93 -33.31 34.09
C GLN A 360 15.21 -34.15 34.14
N LEU A 361 15.18 -35.08 35.10
CA LEU A 361 15.64 -36.45 34.94
C LEU A 361 17.14 -36.71 34.71
N ARG A 362 17.87 -36.67 35.82
CA ARG A 362 18.89 -37.67 36.13
C ARG A 362 18.25 -39.06 36.10
N SER A 363 18.30 -39.75 34.96
CA SER A 363 18.36 -41.21 34.80
C SER A 363 17.94 -41.56 33.38
N SER A 364 18.90 -41.97 32.55
CA SER A 364 18.75 -43.08 31.59
C SER A 364 20.08 -43.25 30.87
N ALA A 365 20.95 -44.05 31.48
CA ALA A 365 21.89 -44.82 30.70
C ALA A 365 21.09 -45.78 29.80
N SER A 366 21.66 -46.11 28.65
CA SER A 366 21.21 -47.11 27.66
C SER A 366 20.16 -46.67 26.64
N ALA A 367 20.68 -46.43 25.43
CA ALA A 367 20.24 -46.99 24.16
C ALA A 367 18.72 -47.05 23.84
N GLY A 368 18.34 -46.29 22.82
CA GLY A 368 17.43 -46.79 21.78
C GLY A 368 16.15 -45.99 21.56
N SER A 369 15.92 -45.66 20.28
CA SER A 369 14.63 -45.31 19.65
C SER A 369 14.09 -43.90 19.96
N LEU A 370 14.26 -42.93 19.06
CA LEU A 370 13.39 -42.59 17.92
C LEU A 370 11.95 -42.20 18.34
N GLU A 371 11.59 -40.95 17.99
CA GLU A 371 10.23 -40.40 17.85
C GLU A 371 9.45 -40.02 19.14
N ALA A 372 9.22 -38.71 19.33
CA ALA A 372 7.95 -38.08 19.74
C ALA A 372 8.16 -36.74 20.48
N ALA A 373 8.42 -35.66 19.75
CA ALA A 373 8.35 -34.30 20.29
C ALA A 373 7.21 -33.53 19.59
N ASN A 374 5.97 -33.89 19.89
CA ASN A 374 4.77 -33.26 19.33
C ASN A 374 3.63 -33.04 20.37
N HIS A 375 3.94 -32.93 21.67
CA HIS A 375 2.92 -33.02 22.74
C HIS A 375 2.77 -31.81 23.69
N LEU A 376 3.37 -30.65 23.42
CA LEU A 376 3.43 -29.52 24.36
C LEU A 376 2.16 -28.63 24.47
N ASN A 377 0.95 -29.14 24.21
CA ASN A 377 -0.27 -28.32 24.10
C ASN A 377 -1.30 -28.49 25.24
N ALA A 378 -0.91 -28.85 26.46
CA ALA A 378 -1.86 -28.90 27.57
C ALA A 378 -1.22 -28.50 28.91
N ILE A 379 -1.38 -27.22 29.25
CA ILE A 379 -1.20 -26.69 30.61
C ILE A 379 -2.36 -27.22 31.46
N GLN A 380 -2.07 -28.02 32.48
CA GLN A 380 -2.98 -28.25 33.60
C GLN A 380 -2.18 -28.14 34.91
N VAL A 381 -2.47 -27.06 35.63
CA VAL A 381 -1.98 -26.75 36.99
C VAL A 381 -2.94 -27.40 37.98
N ASP A 382 -2.42 -28.14 38.97
CA ASP A 382 -3.09 -28.32 40.25
C ASP A 382 -2.06 -28.33 41.39
N TYR A 383 -2.39 -27.59 42.45
CA TYR A 383 -1.56 -27.25 43.61
C TYR A 383 -1.72 -28.30 44.71
N SER A 384 -0.63 -28.67 45.39
CA SER A 384 -0.73 -29.18 46.78
C SER A 384 0.55 -28.86 47.56
N GLU A 385 0.36 -28.03 48.60
CA GLU A 385 1.32 -27.64 49.65
C GLU A 385 1.85 -28.85 50.44
N SER A 386 3.08 -28.77 50.97
CA SER A 386 3.45 -29.07 52.39
C SER A 386 4.97 -29.23 52.58
N ASP A 387 5.59 -28.16 53.07
CA ASP A 387 6.59 -28.02 54.14
C ASP A 387 7.79 -28.99 54.33
N LEU A 388 8.97 -28.36 54.18
CA LEU A 388 10.14 -28.33 55.07
C LEU A 388 10.89 -29.65 55.37
N GLU A 389 12.08 -29.79 54.78
CA GLU A 389 13.35 -29.92 55.54
C GLU A 389 14.61 -29.73 54.65
N SER A 390 15.57 -28.99 55.22
CA SER A 390 17.03 -28.98 54.96
C SER A 390 17.59 -28.62 53.57
N MET A 391 17.94 -27.34 53.42
CA MET A 391 19.30 -26.78 53.28
C MET A 391 20.40 -27.61 52.59
N ASP A 392 21.16 -26.92 51.71
CA ASP A 392 22.45 -27.29 51.11
C ASP A 392 22.47 -28.05 49.77
N TYR A 393 21.95 -27.41 48.71
CA TYR A 393 22.59 -27.46 47.38
C TYR A 393 22.46 -26.10 46.67
N ALA A 394 23.16 -25.10 47.19
CA ALA A 394 23.62 -23.96 46.38
C ALA A 394 24.75 -24.44 45.44
N GLY A 395 24.44 -25.41 44.58
CA GLY A 395 25.34 -26.00 43.61
C GLY A 395 25.23 -25.25 42.29
N MET A 396 25.90 -24.10 42.20
CA MET A 396 26.33 -23.43 40.98
C MET A 396 25.52 -23.76 39.72
N PHE A 397 24.29 -23.24 39.67
CA PHE A 397 23.75 -22.82 38.38
C PHE A 397 24.84 -21.95 37.76
N THR A 398 25.50 -22.47 36.73
CA THR A 398 26.74 -21.88 36.23
C THR A 398 26.47 -20.40 35.95
N ASN A 399 27.33 -19.51 36.45
CA ASN A 399 27.19 -18.07 36.20
C ASN A 399 26.96 -17.82 34.70
N THR A 400 27.48 -18.68 33.82
CA THR A 400 27.24 -18.67 32.37
C THR A 400 25.80 -18.95 31.92
N GLN A 401 25.05 -19.89 32.51
CA GLN A 401 23.65 -20.16 32.11
C GLN A 401 22.68 -19.08 32.61
N TRP A 402 22.88 -18.59 33.84
CA TRP A 402 22.10 -17.46 34.33
C TRP A 402 22.42 -16.20 33.53
N THR A 403 23.69 -15.92 33.26
CA THR A 403 24.07 -14.77 32.43
C THR A 403 23.58 -14.90 30.99
N SER A 404 23.56 -16.09 30.38
CA SER A 404 23.01 -16.25 29.02
C SER A 404 21.50 -16.04 28.98
N ASN A 405 20.76 -16.56 29.96
CA ASN A 405 19.31 -16.39 30.05
C ASN A 405 18.95 -14.92 30.34
N VAL A 406 19.65 -14.30 31.30
CA VAL A 406 19.50 -12.87 31.62
C VAL A 406 19.89 -12.00 30.41
N SER A 407 20.98 -12.31 29.71
CA SER A 407 21.40 -11.61 28.49
C SER A 407 20.36 -11.72 27.38
N SER A 408 19.83 -12.92 27.13
CA SER A 408 18.77 -13.15 26.14
C SER A 408 17.50 -12.38 26.51
N HIS A 409 17.12 -12.39 27.79
CA HIS A 409 15.98 -11.65 28.30
C HIS A 409 16.14 -10.14 28.04
N HIS A 410 17.29 -9.57 28.40
CA HIS A 410 17.59 -8.15 28.15
C HIS A 410 17.60 -7.81 26.65
N LYS A 411 18.14 -8.67 25.79
CA LYS A 411 18.09 -8.46 24.32
C LYS A 411 16.65 -8.41 23.82
N ARG A 412 15.80 -9.38 24.22
CA ARG A 412 14.38 -9.42 23.82
C ARG A 412 13.60 -8.21 24.35
N GLN A 413 13.83 -7.84 25.62
CA GLN A 413 13.19 -6.66 26.21
C GLN A 413 13.63 -5.37 25.52
N ALA A 414 14.92 -5.21 25.25
CA ALA A 414 15.45 -4.05 24.50
C ALA A 414 14.82 -3.95 23.11
N PHE A 415 14.60 -5.07 22.44
CA PHE A 415 13.92 -5.12 21.16
C PHE A 415 12.43 -4.72 21.24
N VAL A 416 11.68 -5.24 22.22
CA VAL A 416 10.28 -4.82 22.44
C VAL A 416 10.20 -3.31 22.74
N MET A 417 11.10 -2.80 23.58
CA MET A 417 11.19 -1.36 23.88
C MET A 417 11.54 -0.54 22.64
N TYR A 418 12.46 -1.02 21.79
CA TYR A 418 12.77 -0.39 20.52
C TYR A 418 11.54 -0.30 19.61
N LEU A 419 10.77 -1.39 19.48
CA LEU A 419 9.56 -1.41 18.66
C LEU A 419 8.48 -0.47 19.19
N GLN A 420 8.28 -0.43 20.51
CA GLN A 420 7.33 0.49 21.17
C GLN A 420 7.70 1.96 20.98
N THR A 421 8.99 2.28 21.03
CA THR A 421 9.50 3.66 20.86
C THR A 421 9.61 4.09 19.39
N ASN A 422 9.50 3.15 18.46
CA ASN A 422 9.61 3.39 17.03
C ASN A 422 8.38 2.86 16.28
N PRO A 423 7.18 3.43 16.53
CA PRO A 423 5.98 2.99 15.84
C PRO A 423 6.17 3.12 14.33
N GLY A 424 5.91 2.02 13.62
CA GLY A 424 5.92 2.01 12.16
C GLY A 424 4.64 2.61 11.56
N GLY A 425 4.72 3.01 10.29
CA GLY A 425 3.58 3.53 9.53
C GLY A 425 4.00 4.51 8.44
N ILE A 426 3.05 4.90 7.58
CA ILE A 426 3.26 5.96 6.59
C ILE A 426 3.12 7.32 7.29
N THR A 427 4.18 8.13 7.25
CA THR A 427 4.19 9.49 7.82
C THR A 427 4.18 10.56 6.75
N ILE A 428 3.16 11.40 6.69
CA ILE A 428 3.10 12.57 5.80
C ILE A 428 3.52 13.80 6.61
N PHE A 429 4.68 14.38 6.28
CA PHE A 429 5.25 15.56 6.98
C PHE A 429 5.30 15.43 8.52
N GLY A 430 5.65 14.24 9.01
CA GLY A 430 5.78 13.96 10.46
C GLY A 430 4.49 13.46 11.13
N TRP A 431 3.34 13.61 10.48
CA TRP A 431 2.07 13.07 10.97
C TRP A 431 1.93 11.62 10.49
N THR A 432 1.77 10.68 11.43
CA THR A 432 1.42 9.30 11.06
C THR A 432 -0.01 9.29 10.53
N VAL A 433 -0.21 8.70 9.35
CA VAL A 433 -1.56 8.46 8.82
C VAL A 433 -2.13 7.28 9.60
N ASP A 434 -2.80 7.59 10.69
CA ASP A 434 -3.41 6.64 11.59
C ASP A 434 -4.90 6.45 11.29
N ARG A 435 -5.52 5.45 11.91
CA ARG A 435 -6.96 5.17 11.73
C ARG A 435 -7.82 6.36 12.12
N SER A 436 -7.42 7.13 13.13
CA SER A 436 -8.25 8.21 13.66
C SER A 436 -8.30 9.40 12.69
N LEU A 437 -7.15 9.82 12.16
CA LEU A 437 -7.05 10.89 11.17
C LEU A 437 -7.78 10.49 9.88
N VAL A 438 -7.55 9.27 9.39
CA VAL A 438 -8.23 8.76 8.19
C VAL A 438 -9.74 8.73 8.37
N ASN A 439 -10.23 8.20 9.50
CA ASN A 439 -11.66 8.15 9.76
C ASN A 439 -12.25 9.57 9.85
N THR A 440 -11.55 10.51 10.47
CA THR A 440 -12.00 11.90 10.58
C THR A 440 -12.13 12.55 9.20
N ILE A 441 -11.11 12.39 8.35
CA ILE A 441 -11.15 12.86 6.96
C ILE A 441 -12.30 12.20 6.20
N PHE A 442 -12.43 10.88 6.31
CA PHE A 442 -13.50 10.14 5.64
C PHE A 442 -14.90 10.61 6.07
N PHE A 443 -15.13 10.81 7.37
CA PHE A 443 -16.42 11.30 7.86
C PHE A 443 -16.71 12.73 7.40
N LEU A 444 -15.69 13.58 7.32
CA LEU A 444 -15.83 14.94 6.77
C LEU A 444 -16.24 14.88 5.29
N GLU A 445 -15.50 14.13 4.47
CA GLU A 445 -15.76 13.98 3.04
C GLU A 445 -17.13 13.31 2.79
N LEU A 446 -17.45 12.23 3.51
CA LEU A 446 -18.74 11.55 3.41
C LEU A 446 -19.91 12.47 3.80
N SER A 447 -19.73 13.31 4.81
CA SER A 447 -20.74 14.30 5.21
C SER A 447 -20.97 15.32 4.10
N LEU A 448 -19.90 15.79 3.45
CA LEU A 448 -19.99 16.68 2.30
C LEU A 448 -20.70 16.01 1.11
N VAL A 449 -20.32 14.78 0.77
CA VAL A 449 -20.99 13.99 -0.29
C VAL A 449 -22.47 13.81 0.01
N THR A 450 -22.80 13.43 1.24
CA THR A 450 -24.19 13.19 1.65
C THR A 450 -25.00 14.47 1.61
N PHE A 451 -24.40 15.60 2.02
CA PHE A 451 -25.04 16.91 1.91
C PHE A 451 -25.33 17.27 0.45
N VAL A 452 -24.34 17.15 -0.43
CA VAL A 452 -24.51 17.43 -1.87
C VAL A 452 -25.57 16.50 -2.45
N LEU A 453 -25.47 15.19 -2.21
CA LEU A 453 -26.45 14.22 -2.71
C LEU A 453 -27.87 14.48 -2.19
N GLY A 454 -28.00 14.93 -0.93
CA GLY A 454 -29.28 15.31 -0.34
C GLY A 454 -29.93 16.52 -1.03
N GLN A 455 -29.13 17.46 -1.53
CA GLN A 455 -29.62 18.61 -2.28
C GLN A 455 -29.92 18.28 -3.75
N THR A 456 -29.37 17.19 -4.31
CA THR A 456 -29.55 16.83 -5.73
C THR A 456 -30.67 15.82 -6.00
N LEU A 457 -31.20 15.16 -4.95
CA LEU A 457 -32.29 14.19 -5.03
C LEU A 457 -33.68 14.76 -4.68
N ILE A 458 -33.80 16.09 -4.53
CA ILE A 458 -35.07 16.82 -4.30
C ILE A 458 -35.56 17.38 -5.63
#